data_AF-A0A2V4H766-F1
#
_entry.id   AF-A0A2V4H766-F1
#
_cell.length_a   1.000
_cell.length_b   1.000
_cell.length_c   1.000
_cell.angle_alpha   90.00
_cell.angle_beta   90.00
_cell.angle_gamma   90.00
#
_symmetry.space_group_name_H-M   'P 1'
#
loop_
_entity.id
_entity.type
_entity.pdbx_description
1 polymer ?
#
loop_
_entity_poly.entity_id
_entity_poly.type
_entity_poly.pdbx_seq_one_letter_code
_entity_poly.pdbx_strand_id
1 'polypeptide(L)'
;INKAIINAYSIAKSNNNELPSPITLRRSLKKYYDNNIDYAKHHINPVCRTAIAILRSYKKNNKKLKIIKAERLAMRIDSELIRIEDNKLRITIRPNEYEYIPIITKNKKYNEYSKYKISEVLLTDKKVCITFITGTDDKPLINNNIIGFDLNFKTIDYTVIKDDEIVETDTIDTSHIAKAQRDYARKRTKIQRHIRNPAKRDRKLKEAKHRQRNVIRDRLQKLTIELVKDNDDKTFV
;
A
#
# COMPACT_ATOMS: atom_id res chain seq x y z
N ILE A 1 17.63 9.17 6.25
CA ILE A 1 16.21 9.62 6.32
C ILE A 1 16.01 10.93 7.10
N ASN A 2 16.45 11.05 8.37
CA ASN A 2 16.18 12.25 9.19
C ASN A 2 16.63 13.58 8.55
N LYS A 3 17.80 13.63 7.90
CA LYS A 3 18.26 14.80 7.13
C LYS A 3 17.26 15.23 6.04
N ALA A 4 16.67 14.25 5.35
CA ALA A 4 15.67 14.51 4.31
C ALA A 4 14.36 15.04 4.90
N ILE A 5 13.96 14.56 6.09
CA ILE A 5 12.79 15.10 6.80
C ILE A 5 13.02 16.57 7.17
N ILE A 6 14.20 16.91 7.72
CA ILE A 6 14.55 18.28 8.11
C ILE A 6 14.53 19.20 6.89
N ASN A 7 15.16 18.80 5.79
CA ASN A 7 15.21 19.59 4.56
C ASN A 7 13.80 19.77 3.94
N ALA A 8 13.01 18.69 3.86
CA ALA A 8 11.63 18.75 3.37
C ALA A 8 10.75 19.69 4.22
N TYR A 9 10.90 19.66 5.55
CA TYR A 9 10.20 20.55 6.45
C TYR A 9 10.62 22.02 6.24
N SER A 10 11.91 22.30 6.06
CA SER A 10 12.42 23.65 5.80
C SER A 10 11.89 24.22 4.48
N ILE A 11 11.88 23.41 3.41
CA ILE A 11 11.25 23.80 2.13
C ILE A 11 9.77 24.09 2.34
N ALA A 12 9.05 23.20 3.03
CA ALA A 12 7.62 23.38 3.27
C ALA A 12 7.32 24.62 4.10
N LYS A 13 8.16 24.95 5.08
CA LYS A 13 8.01 26.17 5.89
C LYS A 13 8.16 27.44 5.06
N SER A 14 9.01 27.41 4.05
CA SER A 14 9.21 28.53 3.12
C SER A 14 8.10 28.62 2.06
N ASN A 15 7.31 27.56 1.88
CA ASN A 15 6.25 27.46 0.89
C ASN A 15 4.87 27.18 1.55
N ASN A 16 4.41 28.07 2.43
CA ASN A 16 3.06 28.01 3.04
C ASN A 16 2.66 26.65 3.65
N ASN A 17 3.62 25.92 4.25
CA ASN A 17 3.45 24.58 4.80
C ASN A 17 3.02 23.52 3.75
N GLU A 18 3.31 23.73 2.48
CA GLU A 18 3.13 22.76 1.41
C GLU A 18 4.37 21.87 1.24
N LEU A 19 4.17 20.55 1.24
CA LEU A 19 5.30 19.62 1.15
C LEU A 19 5.83 19.54 -0.29
N PRO A 20 7.16 19.58 -0.50
CA PRO A 20 7.71 19.46 -1.84
C PRO A 20 7.48 18.06 -2.42
N SER A 21 7.56 17.96 -3.75
CA SER A 21 7.64 16.66 -4.40
C SER A 21 8.92 15.91 -3.99
N PRO A 22 8.95 14.57 -4.03
CA PRO A 22 10.17 13.81 -3.79
C PRO A 22 11.32 14.19 -4.73
N ILE A 23 11.01 14.60 -5.97
CA ILE A 23 11.99 15.03 -6.97
C ILE A 23 12.62 16.37 -6.56
N THR A 24 11.81 17.32 -6.11
CA THR A 24 12.26 18.62 -5.60
C THR A 24 13.18 18.43 -4.39
N LEU A 25 12.77 17.58 -3.44
CA LEU A 25 13.59 17.25 -2.26
C LEU A 25 14.91 16.56 -2.65
N ARG A 26 14.89 15.67 -3.64
CA ARG A 26 16.10 15.02 -4.14
C ARG A 26 17.08 16.04 -4.73
N ARG A 27 16.58 16.99 -5.52
CA ARG A 27 17.40 18.06 -6.11
C ARG A 27 18.07 18.92 -5.03
N SER A 28 17.35 19.29 -3.97
CA SER A 28 17.92 20.09 -2.86
C SER A 28 18.98 19.32 -2.06
N LEU A 29 18.87 18.00 -1.99
CA LEU A 29 19.79 17.14 -1.24
C LEU A 29 20.94 16.57 -2.07
N LYS A 30 20.91 16.69 -3.40
CA LYS A 30 21.87 16.03 -4.31
C LYS A 30 23.33 16.32 -3.94
N LYS A 31 23.72 17.60 -3.83
CA LYS A 31 25.10 18.00 -3.50
C LYS A 31 25.55 17.45 -2.14
N TYR A 32 24.65 17.43 -1.16
CA TYR A 32 24.95 16.85 0.15
C TYR A 32 25.18 15.34 0.05
N TYR A 33 24.29 14.60 -0.63
CA TYR A 33 24.45 13.15 -0.76
C TYR A 33 25.69 12.78 -1.56
N ASP A 34 25.92 13.43 -2.71
CA ASP A 34 27.07 13.15 -3.57
C ASP A 34 28.41 13.34 -2.85
N ASN A 35 28.50 14.27 -1.88
CA ASN A 35 29.74 14.60 -1.18
C ASN A 35 29.91 13.92 0.18
N ASN A 36 28.83 13.44 0.82
CA ASN A 36 28.87 12.98 2.22
C ASN A 36 28.46 11.52 2.38
N ILE A 37 27.91 10.89 1.34
CA ILE A 37 27.36 9.54 1.41
C ILE A 37 28.01 8.67 0.36
N ASP A 38 28.69 7.62 0.82
CA ASP A 38 29.40 6.63 -0.02
C ASP A 38 28.50 5.49 -0.52
N TYR A 39 27.21 5.52 -0.19
CA TYR A 39 26.23 4.55 -0.69
C TYR A 39 25.86 4.81 -2.15
N ALA A 40 25.37 3.76 -2.82
CA ALA A 40 24.87 3.87 -4.18
C ALA A 40 23.85 5.01 -4.34
N LYS A 41 24.06 5.86 -5.34
CA LYS A 41 23.31 7.13 -5.49
C LYS A 41 21.80 6.97 -5.55
N HIS A 42 21.31 5.84 -6.07
CA HIS A 42 19.88 5.54 -6.17
C HIS A 42 19.19 5.41 -4.79
N HIS A 43 19.93 5.18 -3.70
CA HIS A 43 19.37 5.14 -2.34
C HIS A 43 18.70 6.47 -1.92
N ILE A 44 19.07 7.60 -2.54
CA ILE A 44 18.42 8.90 -2.25
C ILE A 44 16.93 8.92 -2.60
N ASN A 45 16.52 8.17 -3.63
CA ASN A 45 15.14 8.15 -4.14
C ASN A 45 14.15 7.65 -3.07
N PRO A 46 14.28 6.41 -2.55
CA PRO A 46 13.39 5.90 -1.52
C PRO A 46 13.50 6.71 -0.22
N VAL A 47 14.67 7.26 0.10
CA VAL A 47 14.83 8.14 1.27
C VAL A 47 13.96 9.40 1.15
N CYS A 48 13.97 10.07 0.00
CA CYS A 48 13.15 11.26 -0.23
C CYS A 48 11.65 10.93 -0.23
N ARG A 49 11.24 9.85 -0.92
CA ARG A 49 9.85 9.37 -0.92
C ARG A 49 9.35 9.07 0.50
N THR A 50 10.18 8.40 1.30
CA THR A 50 9.86 8.03 2.69
C THR A 50 9.74 9.24 3.60
N ALA A 51 10.66 10.22 3.48
CA ALA A 51 10.60 11.45 4.26
C ALA A 51 9.31 12.25 4.01
N ILE A 52 8.92 12.40 2.74
CA ILE A 52 7.65 13.06 2.37
C ILE A 52 6.44 12.28 2.89
N ALA A 53 6.44 10.95 2.78
CA ALA A 53 5.35 10.12 3.27
C ALA A 53 5.15 10.25 4.79
N ILE A 54 6.25 10.30 5.56
CA ILE A 54 6.22 10.52 7.02
C ILE A 54 5.59 11.87 7.35
N LEU A 55 6.07 12.96 6.73
CA LEU A 55 5.55 14.30 6.98
C LEU A 55 4.09 14.45 6.54
N ARG A 56 3.72 13.89 5.39
CA ARG A 56 2.35 13.90 4.87
C ARG A 56 1.39 13.18 5.81
N SER A 57 1.78 12.00 6.29
CA SER A 57 1.01 11.23 7.27
C SER A 57 0.80 12.02 8.58
N TYR A 58 1.86 12.66 9.08
CA TYR A 58 1.75 13.47 10.29
C TYR A 58 0.88 14.71 10.11
N LYS A 59 1.02 15.44 8.99
CA LYS A 59 0.16 16.59 8.65
C LYS A 59 -1.31 16.17 8.60
N LYS A 60 -1.61 15.03 7.96
CA LYS A 60 -2.97 14.47 7.89
C LYS A 60 -3.56 14.19 9.28
N ASN A 61 -2.76 13.61 10.19
CA ASN A 61 -3.26 13.21 11.51
C ASN A 61 -3.31 14.34 12.53
N ASN A 62 -2.44 15.35 12.42
CA ASN A 62 -2.29 16.41 13.43
C ASN A 62 -2.72 17.79 12.94
N LYS A 63 -3.13 17.92 11.66
CA LYS A 63 -3.46 19.18 10.98
C LYS A 63 -2.33 20.23 10.98
N LYS A 64 -1.11 19.84 11.35
CA LYS A 64 0.08 20.70 11.39
C LYS A 64 1.32 19.94 10.97
N LEU A 65 2.30 20.65 10.42
CA LEU A 65 3.63 20.11 10.15
C LEU A 65 4.54 20.32 11.36
N LYS A 66 5.35 19.31 11.66
CA LYS A 66 6.43 19.34 12.65
C LYS A 66 7.59 18.50 12.12
N ILE A 67 8.81 18.83 12.52
CA ILE A 67 9.95 17.94 12.33
C ILE A 67 9.73 16.69 13.20
N ILE A 68 9.83 15.53 12.57
CA ILE A 68 9.64 14.23 13.22
C ILE A 68 10.91 13.42 13.00
N LYS A 69 11.33 12.67 14.02
CA LYS A 69 12.43 11.72 13.88
C LYS A 69 11.87 10.39 13.39
N ALA A 70 12.47 9.83 12.34
CA ALA A 70 12.24 8.44 11.98
C ALA A 70 12.93 7.55 13.03
N GLU A 71 12.12 6.88 13.85
CA GLU A 71 12.60 6.00 14.93
C GLU A 71 12.70 4.52 14.49
N ARG A 72 11.88 4.12 13.52
CA ARG A 72 11.86 2.74 13.05
C ARG A 72 12.99 2.50 12.04
N LEU A 73 13.76 1.45 12.27
CA LEU A 73 14.74 0.92 11.32
C LEU A 73 14.01 0.22 10.18
N ALA A 74 13.61 1.02 9.19
CA ALA A 74 13.00 0.54 7.97
C ALA A 74 13.56 1.32 6.77
N MET A 75 13.91 0.60 5.72
CA MET A 75 14.46 1.15 4.49
C MET A 75 13.75 0.52 3.30
N ARG A 76 13.31 1.38 2.38
CA ARG A 76 12.91 0.97 1.04
C ARG A 76 14.14 1.03 0.14
N ILE A 77 14.33 0.02 -0.70
CA ILE A 77 15.41 -0.04 -1.68
C ILE A 77 14.79 0.09 -3.07
N ASP A 78 15.43 0.92 -3.88
CA ASP A 78 15.06 1.15 -5.28
C ASP A 78 15.31 -0.12 -6.11
N SER A 79 14.44 -0.41 -7.09
CA SER A 79 14.52 -1.64 -7.89
C SER A 79 15.81 -1.75 -8.71
N GLU A 80 16.45 -0.62 -9.03
CA GLU A 80 17.75 -0.58 -9.71
C GLU A 80 18.91 -1.12 -8.86
N LEU A 81 18.75 -1.17 -7.54
CA LEU A 81 19.78 -1.59 -6.59
C LEU A 81 19.63 -3.05 -6.14
N ILE A 82 18.70 -3.79 -6.73
CA ILE A 82 18.37 -5.14 -6.30
C ILE A 82 18.32 -6.11 -7.47
N ARG A 83 18.76 -7.34 -7.25
CA ARG A 83 18.59 -8.47 -8.17
C ARG A 83 18.39 -9.75 -7.39
N ILE A 84 17.73 -10.74 -8.00
CA ILE A 84 17.71 -12.10 -7.47
C ILE A 84 18.71 -12.91 -8.31
N GLU A 85 19.71 -13.47 -7.63
CA GLU A 85 20.78 -14.28 -8.21
C GLU A 85 20.93 -15.53 -7.32
N ASP A 86 20.84 -16.73 -7.90
CA ASP A 86 21.01 -18.01 -7.18
C ASP A 86 20.19 -18.13 -5.88
N ASN A 87 18.91 -17.72 -5.93
CA ASN A 87 17.99 -17.67 -4.77
C ASN A 87 18.47 -16.77 -3.61
N LYS A 88 19.31 -15.79 -3.90
CA LYS A 88 19.72 -14.72 -2.99
C LYS A 88 19.28 -13.39 -3.54
N LEU A 89 18.79 -12.52 -2.65
CA LEU A 89 18.56 -11.12 -2.97
C LEU A 89 19.89 -10.39 -2.87
N ARG A 90 20.45 -10.04 -4.03
CA ARG A 90 21.61 -9.15 -4.14
C ARG A 90 21.15 -7.71 -3.95
N ILE A 91 21.79 -6.98 -3.05
CA ILE A 91 21.53 -5.58 -2.77
C ILE A 91 22.82 -4.80 -2.98
N THR A 92 22.79 -3.80 -3.84
CA THR A 92 23.91 -2.87 -4.05
C THR A 92 23.98 -1.87 -2.89
N ILE A 93 25.01 -1.98 -2.04
CA ILE A 93 25.25 -1.05 -0.94
C ILE A 93 26.01 0.17 -1.44
N ARG A 94 27.13 -0.07 -2.13
CA ARG A 94 27.97 0.94 -2.81
C ARG A 94 28.21 0.52 -4.26
N PRO A 95 28.72 1.39 -5.14
CA PRO A 95 29.15 0.97 -6.47
C PRO A 95 30.11 -0.22 -6.37
N ASN A 96 29.77 -1.33 -7.04
CA ASN A 96 30.51 -2.60 -7.03
C ASN A 96 30.61 -3.33 -5.68
N GLU A 97 29.82 -2.92 -4.67
CA GLU A 97 29.75 -3.60 -3.37
C GLU A 97 28.33 -4.12 -3.14
N TYR A 98 28.22 -5.43 -2.94
CA TYR A 98 26.95 -6.13 -2.88
C TYR A 98 26.81 -6.92 -1.58
N GLU A 99 25.60 -6.89 -1.03
CA GLU A 99 25.17 -7.74 0.07
C GLU A 99 24.16 -8.77 -0.42
N TYR A 100 24.21 -9.98 0.14
CA TYR A 100 23.36 -11.09 -0.29
C TYR A 100 22.50 -11.58 0.86
N ILE A 101 21.19 -11.52 0.67
CA ILE A 101 20.22 -12.05 1.63
C ILE A 101 19.64 -13.36 1.08
N PRO A 102 19.82 -14.50 1.75
CA PRO A 102 19.20 -15.76 1.33
C PRO A 102 17.68 -15.64 1.28
N ILE A 103 17.07 -16.07 0.17
CA ILE A 103 15.61 -16.11 0.05
C ILE A 103 15.11 -17.50 0.44
N ILE A 104 14.11 -17.54 1.32
CA ILE A 104 13.43 -18.79 1.68
C ILE A 104 12.50 -19.18 0.52
N THR A 105 12.95 -20.12 -0.30
CA THR A 105 12.23 -20.63 -1.48
C THR A 105 11.02 -21.51 -1.15
N LYS A 106 10.84 -21.90 0.12
CA LYS A 106 9.71 -22.75 0.59
C LYS A 106 8.33 -22.10 0.45
N ASN A 107 8.25 -20.81 0.10
CA ASN A 107 6.97 -20.18 -0.18
C ASN A 107 6.38 -20.77 -1.48
N LYS A 108 5.16 -21.31 -1.40
CA LYS A 108 4.46 -21.95 -2.54
C LYS A 108 4.43 -21.10 -3.81
N LYS A 109 4.41 -19.77 -3.66
CA LYS A 109 4.36 -18.82 -4.78
C LYS A 109 5.70 -18.24 -5.18
N TYR A 110 6.80 -18.59 -4.51
CA TYR A 110 8.10 -18.01 -4.81
C TYR A 110 8.54 -18.31 -6.25
N ASN A 111 8.45 -19.58 -6.67
CA ASN A 111 8.85 -20.00 -8.02
C ASN A 111 8.01 -19.33 -9.13
N GLU A 112 6.76 -18.97 -8.84
CA GLU A 112 5.90 -18.21 -9.73
C GLU A 112 6.34 -16.74 -9.73
N TYR A 113 6.46 -16.15 -8.54
CA TYR A 113 6.70 -14.71 -8.39
C TYR A 113 8.11 -14.26 -8.75
N SER A 114 9.13 -15.10 -8.53
CA SER A 114 10.52 -14.78 -8.83
C SER A 114 10.80 -14.56 -10.32
N LYS A 115 9.86 -14.92 -11.20
CA LYS A 115 9.94 -14.68 -12.64
C LYS A 115 9.56 -13.25 -13.03
N TYR A 116 8.82 -12.55 -12.18
CA TYR A 116 8.36 -11.20 -12.46
C TYR A 116 9.39 -10.13 -12.05
N LYS A 117 9.25 -8.94 -12.61
CA LYS A 117 10.04 -7.76 -12.24
C LYS A 117 9.82 -7.40 -10.77
N ILE A 118 10.90 -7.15 -10.05
CA ILE A 118 10.83 -6.65 -8.67
C ILE A 118 10.39 -5.18 -8.69
N SER A 119 9.39 -4.86 -7.88
CA SER A 119 8.87 -3.50 -7.73
C SER A 119 9.67 -2.71 -6.70
N GLU A 120 9.69 -3.18 -5.46
CA GLU A 120 10.33 -2.53 -4.32
C GLU A 120 10.77 -3.60 -3.32
N VAL A 121 11.84 -3.32 -2.58
CA VAL A 121 12.22 -4.11 -1.41
C VAL A 121 12.10 -3.26 -0.16
N LEU A 122 11.39 -3.78 0.85
CA LEU A 122 11.33 -3.19 2.17
C LEU A 122 12.17 -4.04 3.13
N LEU A 123 13.25 -3.46 3.62
CA LEU A 123 14.02 -3.98 4.74
C LEU A 123 13.51 -3.38 6.05
N THR A 124 13.23 -4.22 7.04
CA THR A 124 13.05 -3.80 8.43
C THR A 124 13.98 -4.60 9.34
N ASP A 125 14.07 -4.18 10.59
CA ASP A 125 14.68 -4.91 11.70
C ASP A 125 14.31 -6.41 11.83
N LYS A 126 13.17 -6.85 11.29
CA LYS A 126 12.61 -8.19 11.49
C LYS A 126 12.42 -8.99 10.22
N LYS A 127 12.32 -8.33 9.07
CA LYS A 127 11.96 -9.00 7.82
C LYS A 127 12.38 -8.22 6.60
N VAL A 128 12.59 -8.98 5.53
CA VAL A 128 12.70 -8.49 4.16
C VAL A 128 11.40 -8.78 3.44
N CYS A 129 10.80 -7.76 2.85
CA CYS A 129 9.61 -7.90 2.01
C CYS A 129 9.98 -7.53 0.57
N ILE A 130 9.91 -8.52 -0.32
CA ILE A 130 10.13 -8.35 -1.76
C ILE A 130 8.75 -8.29 -2.41
N THR A 131 8.48 -7.25 -3.19
CA THR A 131 7.24 -7.14 -3.98
C THR A 131 7.54 -7.32 -5.46
N PHE A 132 6.67 -8.06 -6.13
CA PHE A 132 6.77 -8.35 -7.56
C PHE A 132 5.63 -7.66 -8.30
N ILE A 133 5.90 -7.18 -9.51
CA ILE A 133 4.90 -6.62 -10.41
C ILE A 133 4.27 -7.78 -11.19
N THR A 134 3.04 -8.15 -10.86
CA THR A 134 2.31 -9.23 -11.53
C THR A 134 1.20 -8.67 -12.43
N GLY A 135 0.93 -9.31 -13.56
CA GLY A 135 -0.21 -8.93 -14.42
C GLY A 135 0.05 -7.70 -15.31
N THR A 136 1.30 -7.48 -15.72
CA THR A 136 1.66 -6.54 -16.79
C THR A 136 1.59 -7.15 -18.18
N ASP A 137 1.27 -8.44 -18.28
CA ASP A 137 0.80 -9.00 -19.53
C ASP A 137 -0.54 -8.33 -19.79
N ASP A 138 -0.67 -7.62 -20.91
CA ASP A 138 -1.92 -7.04 -21.38
C ASP A 138 -3.01 -8.09 -21.16
N LYS A 139 -3.86 -7.90 -20.15
CA LYS A 139 -5.02 -8.77 -20.00
C LYS A 139 -5.78 -8.54 -21.29
N PRO A 140 -5.91 -9.54 -22.18
CA PRO A 140 -6.68 -9.34 -23.38
C PRO A 140 -8.06 -8.90 -22.91
N LEU A 141 -8.56 -7.79 -23.48
CA LEU A 141 -9.96 -7.43 -23.33
C LEU A 141 -10.73 -8.70 -23.68
N ILE A 142 -11.47 -9.25 -22.72
CA ILE A 142 -12.13 -10.54 -22.89
C ILE A 142 -13.16 -10.44 -24.02
N ASN A 143 -13.60 -9.22 -24.36
CA ASN A 143 -14.29 -8.77 -25.58
C ASN A 143 -14.38 -7.22 -25.57
N ASN A 144 -15.03 -6.59 -26.57
CA ASN A 144 -15.52 -5.20 -26.53
C ASN A 144 -16.64 -4.97 -25.48
N ASN A 145 -16.86 -5.95 -24.58
CA ASN A 145 -17.89 -5.94 -23.55
C ASN A 145 -17.24 -5.55 -22.22
N ILE A 146 -17.36 -4.27 -21.86
CA ILE A 146 -16.75 -3.66 -20.68
C ILE A 146 -17.82 -3.51 -19.60
N ILE A 147 -17.48 -3.83 -18.35
CA ILE A 147 -18.32 -3.52 -17.20
C ILE A 147 -17.58 -2.57 -16.26
N GLY A 148 -18.16 -1.39 -16.04
CA GLY A 148 -17.69 -0.38 -15.10
C GLY A 148 -18.53 -0.38 -13.82
N PHE A 149 -17.89 -0.16 -12.68
CA PHE A 149 -18.55 -0.12 -11.37
C PHE A 149 -18.37 1.24 -10.67
N ASP A 150 -19.46 1.80 -10.15
CA ASP A 150 -19.45 2.88 -9.17
C ASP A 150 -19.81 2.35 -7.77
N LEU A 151 -19.03 2.77 -6.77
CA LEU A 151 -19.11 2.23 -5.41
C LEU A 151 -19.75 3.23 -4.46
N ASN A 152 -20.97 2.93 -4.03
CA ASN A 152 -21.72 3.69 -3.06
C ASN A 152 -21.75 3.02 -1.67
N PHE A 153 -22.19 3.75 -0.64
CA PHE A 153 -22.10 3.23 0.75
C PHE A 153 -22.99 2.01 1.02
N LYS A 154 -24.08 1.87 0.26
CA LYS A 154 -25.03 0.76 0.37
C LYS A 154 -25.34 0.10 -0.96
N THR A 155 -24.75 0.57 -2.05
CA THR A 155 -25.02 0.04 -3.38
C THR A 155 -23.74 -0.03 -4.17
N ILE A 156 -23.74 -0.89 -5.17
CA ILE A 156 -22.74 -0.90 -6.24
C ILE A 156 -23.54 -0.73 -7.52
N ASP A 157 -23.32 0.37 -8.21
CA ASP A 157 -24.01 0.65 -9.45
C ASP A 157 -23.08 0.22 -10.58
N TYR A 158 -23.57 -0.49 -11.60
CA TYR A 158 -22.74 -0.94 -12.70
C TYR A 158 -23.33 -0.56 -14.04
N THR A 159 -22.45 -0.45 -15.03
CA THR A 159 -22.80 -0.16 -16.42
C THR A 159 -22.02 -1.10 -17.32
N VAL A 160 -22.74 -1.81 -18.19
CA VAL A 160 -22.16 -2.64 -19.24
C VAL A 160 -22.17 -1.84 -20.54
N ILE A 161 -20.99 -1.71 -21.13
CA ILE A 161 -20.74 -1.07 -22.42
C ILE A 161 -20.35 -2.17 -23.40
N LYS A 162 -21.06 -2.26 -24.52
CA LYS A 162 -20.75 -3.17 -25.61
C LYS A 162 -20.62 -2.38 -26.89
N ASP A 163 -19.48 -2.49 -27.58
CA ASP A 163 -19.25 -1.81 -28.86
C ASP A 163 -19.54 -0.29 -28.78
N ASP A 164 -19.07 0.35 -27.71
CA ASP A 164 -19.27 1.77 -27.36
C ASP A 164 -20.72 2.20 -27.05
N GLU A 165 -21.66 1.26 -26.92
CA GLU A 165 -23.04 1.52 -26.50
C GLU A 165 -23.33 0.98 -25.09
N ILE A 166 -24.12 1.72 -24.30
CA ILE A 166 -24.59 1.26 -23.00
C ILE A 166 -25.71 0.25 -23.22
N VAL A 167 -25.47 -1.00 -22.82
CA VAL A 167 -26.43 -2.09 -23.00
C VAL A 167 -27.17 -2.48 -21.72
N GLU A 168 -26.56 -2.23 -20.55
CA GLU A 168 -27.15 -2.60 -19.27
C GLU A 168 -26.68 -1.65 -18.17
N THR A 169 -27.60 -1.28 -17.28
CA THR A 169 -27.28 -0.60 -16.02
C THR A 169 -28.11 -1.20 -14.90
N ASP A 170 -27.49 -1.54 -13.78
CA ASP A 170 -28.21 -2.02 -12.61
C ASP A 170 -27.48 -1.65 -11.31
N THR A 171 -28.11 -1.96 -10.19
CA THR A 171 -27.69 -1.58 -8.85
C THR A 171 -27.76 -2.78 -7.91
N ILE A 172 -26.62 -3.13 -7.33
CA ILE A 172 -26.50 -4.23 -6.37
C ILE A 172 -26.61 -3.68 -4.95
N ASP A 173 -27.59 -4.17 -4.19
CA ASP A 173 -27.74 -3.80 -2.78
C ASP A 173 -26.65 -4.40 -1.89
N THR A 174 -25.80 -3.53 -1.34
CA THR A 174 -24.79 -3.87 -0.32
C THR A 174 -25.16 -3.37 1.07
N SER A 175 -26.42 -2.97 1.30
CA SER A 175 -26.93 -2.49 2.59
C SER A 175 -26.65 -3.46 3.74
N HIS A 176 -26.67 -4.76 3.45
CA HIS A 176 -26.37 -5.81 4.41
C HIS A 176 -24.91 -5.72 4.91
N ILE A 177 -23.93 -5.46 4.02
CA ILE A 177 -22.52 -5.23 4.36
C ILE A 177 -22.38 -3.98 5.23
N ALA A 178 -23.00 -2.88 4.82
CA ALA A 178 -22.99 -1.62 5.57
C ALA A 178 -23.63 -1.79 6.97
N LYS A 179 -24.70 -2.59 7.08
CA LYS A 179 -25.36 -2.92 8.35
C LYS A 179 -24.40 -3.67 9.28
N ALA A 180 -23.68 -4.68 8.79
CA ALA A 180 -22.68 -5.38 9.60
C ALA A 180 -21.59 -4.42 10.12
N GLN A 181 -21.08 -3.51 9.28
CA GLN A 181 -20.11 -2.52 9.75
C GLN A 181 -20.67 -1.64 10.89
N ARG A 182 -21.90 -1.15 10.73
CA ARG A 182 -22.60 -0.35 11.76
C ARG A 182 -22.82 -1.13 13.05
N ASP A 183 -23.24 -2.39 12.97
CA ASP A 183 -23.50 -3.21 14.15
C ASP A 183 -22.22 -3.50 14.94
N TYR A 184 -21.11 -3.77 14.25
CA TYR A 184 -19.80 -3.90 14.91
C TYR A 184 -19.29 -2.58 15.48
N ALA A 185 -19.58 -1.44 14.84
CA ALA A 185 -19.28 -0.13 15.42
C ALA A 185 -20.05 0.10 16.73
N ARG A 186 -21.37 -0.14 16.74
CA ARG A 186 -22.20 -0.09 17.95
C ARG A 186 -21.68 -1.03 19.05
N LYS A 187 -21.28 -2.25 18.68
CA LYS A 187 -20.70 -3.22 19.61
C LYS A 187 -19.41 -2.70 20.25
N ARG A 188 -18.51 -2.08 19.48
CA ARG A 188 -17.29 -1.45 20.03
C ARG A 188 -17.62 -0.31 20.98
N THR A 189 -18.57 0.55 20.63
CA THR A 189 -19.03 1.63 21.51
C THR A 189 -19.58 1.08 22.83
N LYS A 190 -20.38 0.00 22.78
CA LYS A 190 -20.86 -0.67 24.00
C LYS A 190 -19.72 -1.25 24.84
N ILE A 191 -18.74 -1.89 24.21
CA ILE A 191 -17.54 -2.41 24.91
C ILE A 191 -16.79 -1.28 25.62
N GLN A 192 -16.58 -0.15 24.93
CA GLN A 192 -15.87 1.00 25.49
C GLN A 192 -16.62 1.64 26.66
N ARG A 193 -17.95 1.76 26.56
CA ARG A 193 -18.79 2.37 27.60
C ARG A 193 -18.94 1.49 28.85
N HIS A 194 -19.15 0.19 28.69
CA HIS A 194 -19.58 -0.68 29.80
C HIS A 194 -18.44 -1.50 30.43
N ILE A 195 -17.35 -1.76 29.70
CA ILE A 195 -16.23 -2.55 30.25
C ILE A 195 -15.20 -1.61 30.89
N ARG A 196 -15.26 -1.51 32.22
CA ARG A 196 -14.33 -0.68 33.01
C ARG A 196 -12.92 -1.26 33.10
N ASN A 197 -12.79 -2.59 33.18
CA ASN A 197 -11.48 -3.25 33.23
C ASN A 197 -10.71 -3.09 31.90
N PRO A 198 -9.52 -2.43 31.89
CA PRO A 198 -8.78 -2.14 30.65
C PRO A 198 -8.36 -3.40 29.88
N ALA A 199 -7.79 -4.41 30.55
CA ALA A 199 -7.33 -5.63 29.89
C ALA A 199 -8.49 -6.41 29.25
N LYS A 200 -9.63 -6.51 29.94
CA LYS A 200 -10.84 -7.14 29.40
C LYS A 200 -11.41 -6.35 28.22
N ARG A 201 -11.41 -5.01 28.30
CA ARG A 201 -11.89 -4.12 27.23
C ARG A 201 -11.05 -4.29 25.97
N ASP A 202 -9.73 -4.26 26.08
CA ASP A 202 -8.82 -4.39 24.94
C ASP A 202 -8.96 -5.75 24.26
N ARG A 203 -9.05 -6.83 25.05
CA ARG A 203 -9.34 -8.18 24.53
C ARG A 203 -10.64 -8.21 23.73
N LYS A 204 -11.73 -7.64 24.27
CA LYS A 204 -13.04 -7.63 23.60
C LYS A 204 -13.08 -6.72 22.38
N LEU A 205 -12.37 -5.60 22.39
CA LEU A 205 -12.21 -4.75 21.20
C LEU A 205 -11.45 -5.47 20.10
N LYS A 206 -10.38 -6.19 20.45
CA LYS A 206 -9.60 -6.99 19.50
C LYS A 206 -10.46 -8.11 18.90
N GLU A 207 -11.17 -8.88 19.73
CA GLU A 207 -12.14 -9.90 19.27
C GLU A 207 -13.18 -9.31 18.30
N ALA A 208 -13.82 -8.19 18.68
CA ALA A 208 -14.83 -7.54 17.84
C ALA A 208 -14.26 -7.05 16.50
N LYS A 209 -13.04 -6.49 16.50
CA LYS A 209 -12.32 -6.08 15.28
C LYS A 209 -12.04 -7.27 14.37
N HIS A 210 -11.52 -8.37 14.91
CA HIS A 210 -11.22 -9.57 14.11
C HIS A 210 -12.50 -10.18 13.53
N ARG A 211 -13.56 -10.30 14.33
CA ARG A 211 -14.85 -10.83 13.85
C ARG A 211 -15.46 -9.94 12.78
N GLN A 212 -15.45 -8.62 12.94
CA GLN A 212 -15.92 -7.69 11.90
C GLN A 212 -15.14 -7.91 10.60
N ARG A 213 -13.81 -7.94 10.66
CA ARG A 213 -12.95 -8.13 9.49
C ARG A 213 -13.32 -9.42 8.76
N ASN A 214 -13.50 -10.53 9.48
CA ASN A 214 -13.81 -11.82 8.89
C ASN A 214 -15.20 -11.82 8.23
N VAL A 215 -16.22 -11.27 8.90
CA VAL A 215 -17.59 -11.18 8.35
C VAL A 215 -17.65 -10.30 7.11
N ILE A 216 -17.00 -9.12 7.15
CA ILE A 216 -16.98 -8.21 6.00
C ILE A 216 -16.21 -8.83 4.84
N ARG A 217 -15.06 -9.46 5.11
CA ARG A 217 -14.27 -10.14 4.08
C ARG A 217 -15.07 -11.27 3.42
N ASP A 218 -15.75 -12.10 4.21
CA ASP A 218 -16.58 -13.20 3.70
C ASP A 218 -17.69 -12.69 2.76
N ARG A 219 -18.42 -11.65 3.17
CA ARG A 219 -19.48 -11.04 2.34
C ARG A 219 -18.94 -10.43 1.06
N LEU A 220 -17.84 -9.69 1.14
CA LEU A 220 -17.19 -9.12 -0.04
C LEU A 220 -16.70 -10.22 -0.98
N GLN A 221 -16.08 -11.29 -0.46
CA GLN A 221 -15.61 -12.40 -1.28
C GLN A 221 -16.77 -13.10 -2.00
N LYS A 222 -17.90 -13.34 -1.32
CA LYS A 222 -19.09 -13.93 -1.95
C LYS A 222 -19.64 -13.04 -3.07
N LEU A 223 -19.81 -11.75 -2.77
CA LEU A 223 -20.27 -10.77 -3.76
C LEU A 223 -19.34 -10.70 -4.98
N THR A 224 -18.02 -10.65 -4.77
CA THR A 224 -17.06 -10.63 -5.88
C THR A 224 -17.08 -11.94 -6.69
N ILE A 225 -17.25 -13.10 -6.05
CA ILE A 225 -17.35 -14.38 -6.76
C ILE A 225 -18.61 -14.44 -7.61
N GLU A 226 -19.74 -13.97 -7.09
CA GLU A 226 -21.01 -13.88 -7.80
C GLU A 226 -20.90 -12.95 -9.00
N LEU A 227 -20.41 -11.71 -8.79
CA LEU A 227 -20.13 -10.75 -9.85
C LEU A 227 -19.26 -11.30 -10.99
N VAL A 228 -18.18 -12.02 -10.65
CA VAL A 228 -17.28 -12.60 -11.65
C VAL A 228 -17.94 -13.76 -12.40
N LYS A 229 -18.80 -14.55 -11.74
CA LYS A 229 -19.52 -15.64 -12.38
C LYS A 229 -20.61 -15.15 -13.33
N ASP A 230 -21.32 -14.09 -12.94
CA ASP A 230 -22.42 -13.54 -13.74
C ASP A 230 -21.92 -12.70 -14.93
N ASN A 231 -20.62 -12.40 -14.97
CA ASN A 231 -19.99 -11.55 -15.96
C ASN A 231 -18.65 -12.14 -16.44
N ASP A 232 -18.60 -13.45 -16.62
CA ASP A 232 -17.39 -14.16 -17.08
C ASP A 232 -16.97 -13.78 -18.51
N ASP A 233 -17.91 -13.24 -19.29
CA ASP A 233 -17.75 -12.75 -20.66
C ASP A 233 -17.33 -11.27 -20.75
N LYS A 234 -17.25 -10.54 -19.63
CA LYS A 234 -17.03 -9.08 -19.59
C LYS A 234 -15.66 -8.71 -19.02
N THR A 235 -15.12 -7.59 -19.48
CA THR A 235 -13.90 -7.01 -18.93
C THR A 235 -14.23 -5.99 -17.85
N PHE A 236 -13.75 -6.24 -16.63
CA PHE A 236 -13.93 -5.37 -15.47
C PHE A 236 -12.98 -4.16 -15.54
N VAL A 237 -13.52 -2.95 -15.48
CA VAL A 237 -12.77 -1.67 -15.52
C VAL A 237 -13.00 -0.85 -14.26
#